data_AF-A0A916DXL9-F1
#
_entry.id   AF-A0A916DXL9-F1
#
_cell.length_a   1.000
_cell.length_b   1.000
_cell.length_c   1.000
_cell.angle_alpha   90.00
_cell.angle_beta   90.00
_cell.angle_gamma   90.00
#
_symmetry.space_group_name_H-M   'P 1'
#
loop_
_entity.id
_entity.type
_entity.pdbx_description
1 polymer ?
#
loop_
_entity_poly.entity_id
_entity_poly.type
_entity_poly.pdbx_seq_one_letter_code
_entity_poly.pdbx_strand_id
1 'polypeptide(L)'
;MDKYDQHLNFLIQVIPHQNEANCREIFLNRSKRDLCKALFYALQPSIEQEELQERFLQTQTNQTALQIDLLNKMLHWYCPNASFSKIVGQASRGLPIQLDTAILARLKKFRRIPRKETLQKWFHLVYASNDAVILHFLQRLKSFRHALEPSWASIDNYANSKNVEIAKAALVLLVNMPTGTQKSITTLAKHLKDPKMRFYALSALQQTKGLAPTLLIRLLNPVLTEYRSLMNTKGRVNDLWQEYRLIQSIAQNNGVRLSIPDIGLERF
;
A
#
# COMPACT_ATOMS: atom_id res chain seq x y z
N MET A 1 11.40 -32.60 23.35
CA MET A 1 11.90 -31.49 22.50
C MET A 1 11.49 -30.19 23.15
N ASP A 2 12.45 -29.31 23.43
CA ASP A 2 12.15 -27.98 23.93
C ASP A 2 11.45 -27.15 22.84
N LYS A 3 10.69 -26.13 23.23
CA LYS A 3 10.03 -25.17 22.34
C LYS A 3 11.00 -24.56 21.33
N TYR A 4 12.26 -24.37 21.72
CA TYR A 4 13.31 -23.85 20.84
C TYR A 4 13.74 -24.84 19.76
N ASP A 5 13.81 -26.13 20.07
CA ASP A 5 14.12 -27.17 19.09
C ASP A 5 13.00 -27.28 18.05
N GLN A 6 11.74 -27.11 18.47
CA GLN A 6 10.58 -27.14 17.57
C GLN A 6 10.60 -25.96 16.60
N HIS A 7 10.93 -24.76 17.09
CA HIS A 7 11.07 -23.57 16.25
C HIS A 7 12.23 -23.67 15.26
N LEU A 8 13.36 -24.26 15.67
CA LEU A 8 14.50 -24.46 14.79
C LEU A 8 14.18 -25.49 13.69
N ASN A 9 13.56 -26.62 14.06
CA ASN A 9 13.12 -27.64 13.09
C ASN A 9 12.13 -27.07 12.07
N PHE A 10 11.22 -26.18 12.50
CA PHE A 10 10.33 -25.47 11.60
C PHE A 10 11.09 -24.61 10.58
N LEU A 11 12.07 -23.82 11.02
CA LEU A 11 12.87 -22.98 10.12
C LEU A 11 13.58 -23.80 9.04
N ILE A 12 14.14 -24.95 9.42
CA ILE A 12 14.84 -25.88 8.52
C ILE A 12 13.89 -26.47 7.47
N GLN A 13 12.69 -26.87 7.89
CA GLN A 13 11.70 -27.48 7.00
C GLN A 13 11.08 -26.49 6.01
N VAL A 14 10.86 -25.24 6.44
CA VAL A 14 10.13 -24.23 5.67
C VAL A 14 11.01 -23.49 4.66
N ILE A 15 12.33 -23.51 4.83
CA ILE A 15 13.27 -22.80 3.98
C ILE A 15 14.24 -23.84 3.37
N PRO A 16 13.81 -24.56 2.31
CA PRO A 16 14.52 -25.75 1.81
C PRO A 16 15.92 -25.47 1.23
N HIS A 17 16.26 -24.20 1.02
CA HIS A 17 17.57 -23.80 0.50
C HIS A 17 18.56 -23.39 1.61
N GLN A 18 18.16 -23.39 2.89
CA GLN A 18 19.06 -23.10 4.00
C GLN A 18 19.42 -24.37 4.75
N ASN A 19 20.72 -24.53 5.01
CA ASN A 19 21.22 -25.63 5.82
C ASN A 19 20.93 -25.39 7.31
N GLU A 20 20.93 -26.48 8.10
CA GLU A 20 20.64 -26.44 9.54
C GLU A 20 21.54 -25.45 10.31
N ALA A 21 22.82 -25.38 9.94
CA ALA A 21 23.78 -24.46 10.56
C ALA A 21 23.38 -22.99 10.40
N ASN A 22 22.92 -22.58 9.20
CA ASN A 22 22.48 -21.22 8.93
C ASN A 22 21.17 -20.90 9.65
N CYS A 23 20.19 -21.81 9.61
CA CYS A 23 18.95 -21.66 10.38
C CYS A 23 19.23 -21.48 11.88
N ARG A 24 20.22 -22.21 12.42
CA ARG A 24 20.64 -22.12 13.82
C ARG A 24 21.36 -20.81 14.14
N GLU A 25 22.25 -20.34 13.27
CA GLU A 25 22.89 -19.03 13.37
C GLU A 25 21.86 -17.90 13.41
N ILE A 26 20.94 -17.89 12.44
CA ILE A 26 19.89 -16.87 12.35
C ILE A 26 18.98 -16.93 13.58
N PHE A 27 18.58 -18.14 14.01
CA PHE A 27 17.68 -18.32 15.14
C PHE A 27 18.33 -17.91 16.47
N LEU A 28 19.57 -18.29 16.72
CA LEU A 28 20.23 -18.01 17.99
C LEU A 28 20.81 -16.59 18.04
N ASN A 29 21.53 -16.17 16.99
CA ASN A 29 22.35 -14.96 17.02
C ASN A 29 21.57 -13.74 16.54
N ARG A 30 20.98 -13.81 15.34
CA ARG A 30 20.36 -12.64 14.69
C ARG A 30 18.97 -12.33 15.25
N SER A 31 18.18 -13.36 15.54
CA SER A 31 16.79 -13.23 15.97
C SER A 31 16.58 -13.42 17.47
N LYS A 32 17.62 -13.81 18.23
CA LYS A 32 17.56 -14.03 19.70
C LYS A 32 16.41 -14.96 20.11
N ARG A 33 16.27 -16.10 19.40
CA ARG A 33 15.24 -17.13 19.58
C ARG A 33 13.80 -16.70 19.26
N ASP A 34 13.61 -15.57 18.58
CA ASP A 34 12.30 -15.13 18.07
C ASP A 34 12.04 -15.73 16.67
N LEU A 35 11.06 -16.65 16.60
CA LEU A 35 10.71 -17.35 15.36
C LEU A 35 10.29 -16.41 14.22
N CYS A 36 9.57 -15.33 14.53
CA CYS A 36 9.10 -14.37 13.53
C CYS A 36 10.27 -13.60 12.92
N LYS A 37 11.19 -13.13 13.78
CA LYS A 37 12.41 -12.45 13.32
C LYS A 37 13.31 -13.40 12.56
N ALA A 38 13.45 -14.65 13.01
CA ALA A 38 14.26 -15.65 12.35
C ALA A 38 13.76 -15.95 10.94
N LEU A 39 12.45 -16.20 10.79
CA LEU A 39 11.80 -16.34 9.48
C LEU A 39 12.02 -15.12 8.61
N PHE A 40 11.82 -13.93 9.17
CA PHE A 40 12.04 -12.69 8.44
C PHE A 40 13.48 -12.58 7.93
N TYR A 41 14.49 -12.87 8.76
CA TYR A 41 15.90 -12.80 8.38
C TYR A 41 16.28 -13.88 7.37
N ALA A 42 15.78 -15.10 7.54
CA ALA A 42 16.07 -16.21 6.64
C ALA A 42 15.43 -16.05 5.25
N LEU A 43 14.38 -15.22 5.14
CA LEU A 43 13.75 -14.88 3.86
C LEU A 43 14.38 -13.68 3.16
N GLN A 44 15.35 -12.98 3.77
CA GLN A 44 15.95 -11.79 3.15
C GLN A 44 16.75 -12.15 1.90
N PRO A 45 16.91 -11.20 0.96
CA PRO A 45 17.87 -11.37 -0.13
C PRO A 45 19.26 -11.61 0.46
N SER A 46 20.09 -12.40 -0.20
CA SER A 46 21.47 -12.64 0.21
C SER A 46 22.39 -11.42 0.10
N ILE A 47 21.91 -10.37 -0.56
CA ILE A 47 22.62 -9.12 -0.82
C ILE A 47 22.23 -8.11 0.26
N GLU A 48 23.23 -7.45 0.85
CA GLU A 48 23.02 -6.42 1.86
C GLU A 48 22.25 -5.23 1.32
N GLN A 49 21.55 -4.53 2.22
CA GLN A 49 20.63 -3.46 1.84
C GLN A 49 21.35 -2.24 1.22
N GLU A 50 22.55 -1.92 1.70
CA GLU A 50 23.41 -0.88 1.15
C GLU A 50 23.87 -1.22 -0.27
N GLU A 51 24.33 -2.45 -0.47
CA GLU A 51 24.77 -2.92 -1.79
C GLU A 51 23.61 -2.94 -2.81
N LEU A 52 22.40 -3.32 -2.39
CA LEU A 52 21.21 -3.23 -3.25
C LEU A 52 20.91 -1.78 -3.69
N GLN A 53 21.10 -0.80 -2.80
CA GLN A 53 20.90 0.61 -3.13
C GLN A 53 21.95 1.12 -4.11
N GLU A 54 23.22 0.74 -3.93
CA GLU A 54 24.30 1.10 -4.84
C GLU A 54 24.08 0.51 -6.23
N ARG A 55 23.73 -0.78 -6.30
CA ARG A 55 23.39 -1.44 -7.56
C ARG A 55 22.20 -0.77 -8.26
N PHE A 56 21.19 -0.36 -7.50
CA PHE A 56 20.04 0.36 -8.06
C PHE A 56 20.46 1.70 -8.68
N LEU A 57 21.32 2.48 -7.99
CA LEU A 57 21.84 3.75 -8.48
C LEU A 57 22.69 3.61 -9.75
N GLN A 58 23.49 2.56 -9.82
CA GLN A 58 24.38 2.29 -10.96
C GLN A 58 23.63 1.74 -12.18
N THR A 59 22.40 1.25 -11.98
CA THR A 59 21.58 0.70 -13.06
C THR A 59 21.03 1.83 -13.93
N GLN A 60 21.36 1.80 -15.23
CA GLN A 60 20.89 2.80 -16.19
C GLN A 60 19.36 2.79 -16.32
N THR A 61 18.78 3.94 -16.67
CA THR A 61 17.31 4.14 -16.79
C THR A 61 16.65 3.31 -17.89
N ASN A 62 17.43 2.76 -18.83
CA ASN A 62 16.99 1.84 -19.89
C ASN A 62 16.86 0.37 -19.40
N GLN A 63 17.36 0.03 -18.21
CA GLN A 63 17.30 -1.31 -17.62
C GLN A 63 16.13 -1.44 -16.62
N THR A 64 14.93 -1.04 -17.04
CA THR A 64 13.71 -1.01 -16.20
C THR A 64 13.44 -2.32 -15.45
N ALA A 65 13.58 -3.46 -16.13
CA ALA A 65 13.32 -4.77 -15.52
C ALA A 65 14.29 -5.07 -14.35
N LEU A 66 15.57 -4.73 -14.51
CA LEU A 66 16.57 -4.89 -13.47
C LEU A 66 16.31 -3.93 -12.30
N GLN A 67 15.98 -2.67 -12.58
CA GLN A 67 15.61 -1.71 -11.53
C GLN A 67 14.40 -2.20 -10.72
N ILE A 68 13.37 -2.75 -11.39
CA ILE A 68 12.19 -3.32 -10.72
C ILE A 68 12.56 -4.52 -9.84
N ASP A 69 13.45 -5.42 -10.30
CA ASP A 69 13.91 -6.55 -9.50
C ASP A 69 14.68 -6.10 -8.25
N LEU A 70 15.63 -5.18 -8.42
CA LEU A 70 16.40 -4.59 -7.32
C LEU A 70 15.47 -3.89 -6.32
N LEU A 71 14.48 -3.14 -6.81
CA LEU A 71 13.48 -2.49 -5.99
C LEU A 71 12.63 -3.51 -5.19
N ASN A 72 12.21 -4.60 -5.82
CA ASN A 72 11.48 -5.66 -5.12
C ASN A 72 12.32 -6.27 -3.99
N LYS A 73 13.62 -6.51 -4.24
CA LYS A 73 14.57 -6.99 -3.22
C LYS A 73 14.74 -5.99 -2.09
N MET A 74 14.87 -4.69 -2.39
CA MET A 74 14.94 -3.63 -1.37
C MET A 74 13.68 -3.56 -0.52
N LEU A 75 12.49 -3.62 -1.12
CA LEU A 75 11.23 -3.58 -0.40
C LEU A 75 10.99 -4.83 0.46
N HIS A 76 11.55 -5.99 0.06
CA HIS A 76 11.43 -7.25 0.79
C HIS A 76 12.03 -7.17 2.21
N TRP A 77 13.05 -6.33 2.41
CA TRP A 77 13.62 -6.01 3.73
C TRP A 77 12.63 -5.39 4.72
N TYR A 78 11.49 -4.87 4.25
CA TYR A 78 10.50 -4.26 5.14
C TYR A 78 9.08 -4.80 4.88
N CYS A 79 9.02 -5.92 4.17
CA CYS A 79 7.92 -6.86 3.99
C CYS A 79 6.57 -6.27 3.51
N PRO A 80 6.24 -6.44 2.22
CA PRO A 80 4.87 -6.53 1.73
C PRO A 80 4.45 -8.00 1.53
N ASN A 81 4.22 -8.68 2.66
CA ASN A 81 3.19 -9.69 2.98
C ASN A 81 2.78 -10.85 2.03
N ALA A 82 3.32 -11.08 0.83
CA ALA A 82 2.90 -12.23 0.02
C ALA A 82 3.61 -13.54 0.43
N SER A 83 4.94 -13.54 0.46
CA SER A 83 5.75 -14.74 0.75
C SER A 83 5.62 -15.19 2.20
N PHE A 84 5.58 -14.24 3.13
CA PHE A 84 5.40 -14.52 4.55
C PHE A 84 3.98 -15.01 4.86
N SER A 85 2.94 -14.42 4.25
CA SER A 85 1.58 -14.97 4.35
C SER A 85 1.45 -16.37 3.75
N LYS A 86 2.18 -16.68 2.67
CA LYS A 86 2.20 -18.03 2.08
C LYS A 86 2.82 -19.05 3.04
N ILE A 87 3.95 -18.71 3.66
CA ILE A 87 4.63 -19.54 4.67
C ILE A 87 3.74 -19.75 5.89
N VAL A 88 3.12 -18.67 6.40
CA VAL A 88 2.19 -18.76 7.52
C VAL A 88 0.92 -19.52 7.17
N GLY A 89 0.46 -19.41 5.91
CA GLY A 89 -0.65 -20.17 5.36
C GLY A 89 -0.36 -21.66 5.30
N GLN A 90 0.82 -22.06 4.83
CA GLN A 90 1.28 -23.45 4.80
C GLN A 90 1.42 -24.02 6.21
N ALA A 91 2.00 -23.28 7.15
CA ALA A 91 2.07 -23.66 8.56
C ALA A 91 0.68 -23.87 9.18
N SER A 92 -0.31 -23.03 8.85
CA SER A 92 -1.67 -23.14 9.37
C SER A 92 -2.49 -24.32 8.79
N ARG A 93 -2.03 -24.96 7.71
CA ARG A 93 -2.73 -26.08 7.04
C ARG A 93 -2.30 -27.47 7.54
N GLY A 94 -1.47 -27.55 8.59
CA GLY A 94 -1.22 -28.81 9.29
C GLY A 94 -0.24 -29.78 8.62
N LEU A 95 0.81 -29.27 7.97
CA LEU A 95 2.07 -30.04 7.89
C LEU A 95 2.61 -30.21 9.32
N PRO A 96 3.30 -31.32 9.66
CA PRO A 96 3.43 -31.86 11.03
C PRO A 96 4.27 -30.97 11.94
N ILE A 97 3.71 -29.86 12.40
CA ILE A 97 4.37 -28.91 13.29
C ILE A 97 3.30 -28.31 14.21
N GLN A 98 3.40 -28.60 15.50
CA GLN A 98 2.56 -28.01 16.54
C GLN A 98 3.05 -26.59 16.88
N LEU A 99 2.81 -25.62 15.99
CA LEU A 99 2.89 -24.22 16.38
C LEU A 99 1.59 -23.83 17.08
N ASP A 100 1.72 -23.20 18.25
CA ASP A 100 0.55 -22.70 18.95
C ASP A 100 -0.20 -21.66 18.07
N THR A 101 -1.52 -21.59 18.25
CA THR A 101 -2.40 -20.71 17.45
C THR A 101 -2.07 -19.23 17.64
N ALA A 102 -1.50 -18.85 18.78
CA ALA A 102 -1.09 -17.48 19.08
C ALA A 102 0.16 -17.05 18.29
N ILE A 103 1.14 -17.93 18.12
CA ILE A 103 2.35 -17.74 17.31
C ILE A 103 1.97 -17.62 15.85
N LEU A 104 1.07 -18.47 15.34
CA LEU A 104 0.54 -18.34 13.97
C LEU A 104 -0.15 -16.99 13.76
N ALA A 105 -0.96 -16.54 14.73
CA ALA A 105 -1.60 -15.23 14.65
C ALA A 105 -0.60 -14.07 14.69
N ARG A 106 0.46 -14.16 15.50
CA ARG A 106 1.57 -13.19 15.56
C ARG A 106 2.36 -13.16 14.27
N LEU A 107 2.65 -14.32 13.70
CA LEU A 107 3.29 -14.45 12.41
C LEU A 107 2.44 -13.80 11.31
N LYS A 108 1.12 -13.99 11.24
CA LYS A 108 0.27 -13.29 10.24
C LYS A 108 0.36 -11.75 10.29
N LYS A 109 0.72 -11.18 11.44
CA LYS A 109 0.76 -9.73 11.68
C LYS A 109 2.18 -9.15 11.71
N PHE A 110 3.22 -9.98 11.67
CA PHE A 110 4.59 -9.51 11.80
C PHE A 110 4.99 -8.73 10.55
N ARG A 111 5.41 -7.48 10.76
CA ARG A 111 5.94 -6.57 9.75
C ARG A 111 7.10 -5.79 10.34
N ARG A 112 8.17 -5.61 9.58
CA ARG A 112 9.24 -4.68 9.96
C ARG A 112 8.97 -3.34 9.29
N ILE A 113 8.55 -2.36 10.08
CA ILE A 113 8.26 -1.02 9.56
C ILE A 113 9.60 -0.35 9.18
N PRO A 114 9.74 0.21 7.96
CA PRO A 114 10.93 0.95 7.59
C PRO A 114 11.03 2.22 8.44
N ARG A 115 12.27 2.62 8.77
CA ARG A 115 12.49 3.91 9.44
C ARG A 115 12.19 5.05 8.47
N LYS A 116 11.94 6.23 9.03
CA LYS A 116 11.68 7.45 8.25
C LYS A 116 12.81 7.73 7.25
N GLU A 117 14.06 7.61 7.70
CA GLU A 117 15.24 7.87 6.89
C GLU A 117 15.35 6.86 5.73
N THR A 118 14.99 5.60 5.98
CA THR A 118 14.96 4.55 4.96
C THR A 118 13.93 4.88 3.87
N LEU A 119 12.72 5.27 4.25
CA LEU A 119 11.68 5.66 3.29
C LEU A 119 12.12 6.89 2.47
N GLN A 120 12.68 7.91 3.12
CA GLN A 120 13.20 9.10 2.44
C GLN A 120 14.26 8.75 1.40
N LYS A 121 15.20 7.85 1.75
CA LYS A 121 16.20 7.35 0.80
C LYS A 121 15.55 6.66 -0.39
N TRP A 122 14.57 5.79 -0.19
CA TRP A 122 13.89 5.12 -1.30
C TRP A 122 13.15 6.09 -2.21
N PHE A 123 12.43 7.05 -1.64
CA PHE A 123 11.75 8.08 -2.43
C PHE A 123 12.73 8.93 -3.24
N HIS A 124 13.90 9.24 -2.68
CA HIS A 124 14.96 9.95 -3.39
C HIS A 124 15.56 9.10 -4.53
N LEU A 125 15.87 7.83 -4.26
CA LEU A 125 16.41 6.89 -5.25
C LEU A 125 15.47 6.71 -6.45
N VAL A 126 14.18 6.53 -6.18
CA VAL A 126 13.18 6.26 -7.22
C VAL A 126 12.79 7.53 -7.99
N TYR A 127 12.96 8.71 -7.40
CA TYR A 127 12.58 9.98 -8.04
C TYR A 127 13.27 10.22 -9.40
N ALA A 128 14.50 9.76 -9.56
CA ALA A 128 15.27 9.88 -10.80
C ALA A 128 15.04 8.70 -11.78
N SER A 129 14.18 7.74 -11.43
CA SER A 129 13.89 6.59 -12.28
C SER A 129 12.85 6.92 -13.34
N ASN A 130 12.67 6.02 -14.31
CA ASN A 130 11.60 6.17 -15.30
C ASN A 130 10.20 5.92 -14.70
N ASP A 131 9.17 6.34 -15.43
CA ASP A 131 7.77 6.27 -14.97
C ASP A 131 7.31 4.84 -14.61
N ALA A 132 7.81 3.81 -15.29
CA ALA A 132 7.43 2.43 -15.02
C ALA A 132 7.96 1.96 -13.66
N VAL A 133 9.20 2.33 -13.32
CA VAL A 133 9.79 2.03 -12.01
C VAL A 133 9.07 2.81 -10.91
N ILE A 134 8.78 4.09 -11.13
CA ILE A 134 8.05 4.94 -10.17
C ILE A 134 6.66 4.35 -9.90
N LEU A 135 5.91 4.01 -10.95
CA LEU A 135 4.57 3.44 -10.84
C LEU A 135 4.61 2.12 -10.05
N HIS A 136 5.54 1.22 -10.38
CA HIS A 136 5.70 -0.05 -9.67
C HIS A 136 6.04 0.18 -8.20
N PHE A 137 6.93 1.12 -7.89
CA PHE A 137 7.27 1.49 -6.53
C PHE A 137 6.03 1.91 -5.74
N LEU A 138 5.25 2.88 -6.24
CA LEU A 138 4.06 3.37 -5.56
C LEU A 138 3.02 2.25 -5.34
N GLN A 139 2.82 1.38 -6.33
CA GLN A 139 1.90 0.24 -6.21
C GLN A 139 2.32 -0.73 -5.10
N ARG A 140 3.63 -0.97 -4.92
CA ARG A 140 4.16 -1.85 -3.86
C ARG A 140 4.05 -1.24 -2.46
N LEU A 141 3.96 0.08 -2.35
CA LEU A 141 3.82 0.77 -1.06
C LEU A 141 2.40 0.69 -0.46
N LYS A 142 1.38 0.21 -1.18
CA LYS A 142 -0.02 0.19 -0.72
C LYS A 142 -0.21 -0.49 0.66
N SER A 143 0.60 -1.49 0.99
CA SER A 143 0.52 -2.20 2.27
C SER A 143 1.15 -1.46 3.46
N PHE A 144 1.91 -0.39 3.23
CA PHE A 144 2.67 0.30 4.27
C PHE A 144 1.81 1.25 5.12
N ARG A 145 0.70 1.78 4.57
CA ARG A 145 -0.30 2.62 5.27
C ARG A 145 0.37 3.68 6.16
N HIS A 146 0.14 3.62 7.48
CA HIS A 146 0.71 4.53 8.50
C HIS A 146 2.23 4.74 8.38
N ALA A 147 2.98 3.75 7.91
CA ALA A 147 4.43 3.86 7.78
C ALA A 147 4.84 4.93 6.75
N LEU A 148 3.97 5.26 5.80
CA LEU A 148 4.24 6.24 4.75
C LEU A 148 4.03 7.69 5.19
N GLU A 149 3.44 7.93 6.36
CA GLU A 149 3.15 9.27 6.88
C GLU A 149 4.34 10.25 6.84
N PRO A 150 5.58 9.84 7.18
CA PRO A 150 6.74 10.72 7.09
C PRO A 150 7.12 11.13 5.66
N SER A 151 6.67 10.39 4.65
CA SER A 151 6.93 10.61 3.23
C SER A 151 5.71 11.16 2.48
N TRP A 152 4.69 11.62 3.22
CA TRP A 152 3.46 12.17 2.66
C TRP A 152 3.72 13.20 1.55
N ALA A 153 4.63 14.16 1.79
CA ALA A 153 4.91 15.24 0.83
C ALA A 153 5.47 14.70 -0.50
N SER A 154 6.34 13.69 -0.45
CA SER A 154 6.84 13.02 -1.66
C SER A 154 5.71 12.35 -2.43
N ILE A 155 4.79 11.68 -1.74
CA ILE A 155 3.62 11.03 -2.36
C ILE A 155 2.66 12.08 -2.95
N ASP A 156 2.45 13.20 -2.27
CA ASP A 156 1.60 14.29 -2.76
C ASP A 156 2.17 14.95 -4.03
N ASN A 157 3.51 15.02 -4.14
CA ASN A 157 4.16 15.45 -5.38
C ASN A 157 3.89 14.48 -6.53
N TYR A 158 3.96 13.16 -6.30
CA TYR A 158 3.59 12.17 -7.33
C TYR A 158 2.11 12.24 -7.71
N ALA A 159 1.23 12.57 -6.78
CA ALA A 159 -0.19 12.80 -7.08
C ALA A 159 -0.39 14.00 -8.04
N ASN A 160 0.57 14.92 -8.14
CA ASN A 160 0.57 16.02 -9.11
C ASN A 160 1.36 15.71 -10.41
N SER A 161 1.80 14.46 -10.61
CA SER A 161 2.50 14.05 -11.83
C SER A 161 1.64 14.24 -13.09
N LYS A 162 2.30 14.53 -14.21
CA LYS A 162 1.65 14.56 -15.54
C LYS A 162 1.27 13.15 -16.01
N ASN A 163 1.95 12.12 -15.51
CA ASN A 163 1.59 10.74 -15.78
C ASN A 163 0.39 10.34 -14.92
N VAL A 164 -0.73 10.09 -15.58
CA VAL A 164 -2.03 9.79 -14.95
C VAL A 164 -1.95 8.52 -14.08
N GLU A 165 -1.23 7.49 -14.50
CA GLU A 165 -1.11 6.25 -13.71
C GLU A 165 -0.31 6.44 -12.42
N ILE A 166 0.75 7.25 -12.47
CA ILE A 166 1.51 7.64 -11.27
C ILE A 166 0.63 8.45 -10.33
N ALA A 167 -0.11 9.43 -10.86
CA ALA A 167 -1.03 10.24 -10.07
C ALA A 167 -2.11 9.38 -9.39
N LYS A 168 -2.73 8.44 -10.11
CA LYS A 168 -3.69 7.47 -9.56
C LYS A 168 -3.09 6.64 -8.43
N ALA A 169 -1.91 6.06 -8.64
CA ALA A 169 -1.25 5.24 -7.62
C ALA A 169 -0.94 6.06 -6.36
N ALA A 170 -0.44 7.29 -6.53
CA ALA A 170 -0.17 8.19 -5.42
C ALA A 170 -1.44 8.60 -4.65
N LEU A 171 -2.55 8.91 -5.35
CA LEU A 171 -3.84 9.21 -4.72
C LEU A 171 -4.32 8.08 -3.81
N VAL A 172 -4.20 6.83 -4.27
CA VAL A 172 -4.54 5.65 -3.45
C VAL A 172 -3.66 5.58 -2.20
N LEU A 173 -2.37 5.90 -2.28
CA LEU A 173 -1.50 5.93 -1.11
C LEU A 173 -1.88 7.03 -0.12
N LEU A 174 -2.11 8.25 -0.62
CA LEU A 174 -2.52 9.41 0.19
C LEU A 174 -3.75 9.10 1.02
N VAL A 175 -4.74 8.51 0.38
CA VAL A 175 -6.03 8.23 0.99
C VAL A 175 -5.97 7.06 1.99
N ASN A 176 -5.02 6.14 1.82
CA ASN A 176 -4.79 5.02 2.75
C ASN A 176 -3.96 5.41 3.99
N MET A 177 -3.37 6.60 4.00
CA MET A 177 -2.69 7.15 5.19
C MET A 177 -3.71 7.84 6.11
N PRO A 178 -3.59 7.70 7.45
CA PRO A 178 -4.54 8.28 8.40
C PRO A 178 -4.79 9.77 8.24
N THR A 179 -3.73 10.55 8.01
CA THR A 179 -3.82 12.00 7.87
C THR A 179 -3.59 12.45 6.43
N GLY A 180 -3.39 11.51 5.50
CA GLY A 180 -3.01 11.84 4.12
C GLY A 180 -4.10 12.59 3.38
N THR A 181 -5.39 12.23 3.55
CA THR A 181 -6.51 13.00 2.97
C THR A 181 -6.56 14.45 3.48
N GLN A 182 -6.30 14.67 4.78
CA GLN A 182 -6.31 16.02 5.36
C GLN A 182 -5.12 16.85 4.89
N LYS A 183 -3.92 16.27 4.89
CA LYS A 183 -2.70 16.97 4.47
C LYS A 183 -2.72 17.26 2.96
N SER A 184 -3.24 16.34 2.14
CA SER A 184 -3.37 16.48 0.67
C SER A 184 -4.71 17.07 0.21
N ILE A 185 -5.42 17.81 1.07
CA ILE A 185 -6.77 18.28 0.74
C ILE A 185 -6.78 19.17 -0.52
N THR A 186 -5.73 19.95 -0.74
CA THR A 186 -5.58 20.82 -1.92
C THR A 186 -5.40 20.02 -3.19
N THR A 187 -4.50 19.03 -3.18
CA THR A 187 -4.26 18.12 -4.31
C THR A 187 -5.51 17.29 -4.63
N LEU A 188 -6.20 16.76 -3.61
CA LEU A 188 -7.45 16.02 -3.80
C LEU A 188 -8.57 16.92 -4.35
N ALA A 189 -8.74 18.12 -3.80
CA ALA A 189 -9.76 19.07 -4.28
C ALA A 189 -9.49 19.51 -5.73
N LYS A 190 -8.21 19.67 -6.12
CA LYS A 190 -7.81 19.95 -7.51
C LYS A 190 -8.24 18.81 -8.43
N HIS A 191 -7.92 17.56 -8.10
CA HIS A 191 -8.29 16.40 -8.93
C HIS A 191 -9.79 16.13 -9.00
N LEU A 192 -10.53 16.41 -7.92
CA LEU A 192 -12.00 16.32 -7.94
C LEU A 192 -12.65 17.36 -8.86
N LYS A 193 -11.99 18.51 -9.08
CA LYS A 193 -12.47 19.54 -10.02
C LYS A 193 -12.16 19.19 -11.49
N ASP A 194 -11.08 18.46 -11.74
CA ASP A 194 -10.65 18.05 -13.09
C ASP A 194 -11.49 16.86 -13.60
N PRO A 195 -12.32 17.01 -14.64
CA PRO A 195 -13.14 15.92 -15.17
C PRO A 195 -12.35 14.67 -15.59
N LYS A 196 -11.08 14.81 -15.99
CA LYS A 196 -10.25 13.66 -16.40
C LYS A 196 -9.72 12.85 -15.21
N MET A 197 -9.58 13.49 -14.04
CA MET A 197 -9.03 12.87 -12.84
C MET A 197 -10.08 12.60 -11.75
N ARG A 198 -11.23 13.24 -11.83
CA ARG A 198 -12.32 13.21 -10.83
C ARG A 198 -12.74 11.79 -10.47
N PHE A 199 -13.06 10.95 -11.46
CA PHE A 199 -13.42 9.56 -11.23
C PHE A 199 -12.36 8.78 -10.43
N TYR A 200 -11.08 8.99 -10.72
CA TYR A 200 -9.99 8.31 -10.02
C TYR A 200 -9.80 8.82 -8.60
N ALA A 201 -9.92 10.14 -8.38
CA ALA A 201 -9.88 10.73 -7.05
C ALA A 201 -11.05 10.23 -6.18
N LEU A 202 -12.26 10.15 -6.73
CA LEU A 202 -13.43 9.56 -6.07
C LEU A 202 -13.22 8.07 -5.77
N SER A 203 -12.71 7.30 -6.73
CA SER A 203 -12.42 5.88 -6.56
C SER A 203 -11.39 5.63 -5.45
N ALA A 204 -10.35 6.47 -5.35
CA ALA A 204 -9.39 6.40 -4.26
C ALA A 204 -10.06 6.68 -2.90
N LEU A 205 -10.92 7.70 -2.84
CA LEU A 205 -11.68 8.09 -1.64
C LEU A 205 -12.72 7.06 -1.20
N GLN A 206 -13.18 6.16 -2.07
CA GLN A 206 -14.27 5.22 -1.78
C GLN A 206 -14.01 4.39 -0.52
N GLN A 207 -12.76 3.99 -0.27
CA GLN A 207 -12.41 3.13 0.88
C GLN A 207 -12.14 3.90 2.17
N THR A 208 -12.22 5.24 2.16
CA THR A 208 -12.01 6.06 3.35
C THR A 208 -13.11 5.88 4.36
N LYS A 209 -12.71 5.90 5.63
CA LYS A 209 -13.62 5.92 6.77
C LYS A 209 -13.09 6.91 7.80
N GLY A 210 -14.00 7.51 8.57
CA GLY A 210 -13.64 8.44 9.65
C GLY A 210 -13.16 9.80 9.19
N LEU A 211 -13.42 10.20 7.94
CA LEU A 211 -13.22 11.59 7.52
C LEU A 211 -14.20 12.49 8.26
N ALA A 212 -13.71 13.62 8.78
CA ALA A 212 -14.57 14.61 9.41
C ALA A 212 -15.66 15.08 8.41
N PRO A 213 -16.94 15.13 8.81
CA PRO A 213 -18.04 15.52 7.91
C PRO A 213 -17.80 16.86 7.20
N THR A 214 -17.22 17.84 7.89
CA THR A 214 -16.87 19.15 7.32
C THR A 214 -15.85 19.06 6.20
N LEU A 215 -14.81 18.23 6.37
CA LEU A 215 -13.78 17.98 5.37
C LEU A 215 -14.36 17.23 4.16
N LEU A 216 -15.22 16.25 4.42
CA LEU A 216 -15.87 15.47 3.39
C LEU A 216 -16.81 16.33 2.53
N ILE A 217 -17.66 17.14 3.17
CA ILE A 217 -18.54 18.08 2.47
C ILE A 217 -17.70 19.08 1.68
N ARG A 218 -16.61 19.63 2.24
CA ARG A 218 -15.73 20.56 1.51
C ARG A 218 -15.15 19.95 0.23
N LEU A 219 -14.79 18.66 0.25
CA LEU A 219 -14.27 17.94 -0.92
C LEU A 219 -15.36 17.64 -1.96
N LEU A 220 -16.54 17.17 -1.52
CA LEU A 220 -17.59 16.69 -2.42
C LEU A 220 -18.55 17.78 -2.90
N ASN A 221 -18.73 18.88 -2.16
CA ASN A 221 -19.72 19.91 -2.48
C ASN A 221 -19.54 20.57 -3.85
N PRO A 222 -18.31 20.88 -4.33
CA PRO A 222 -18.12 21.41 -5.67
C PRO A 222 -18.65 20.46 -6.75
N VAL A 223 -18.36 19.18 -6.58
CA VAL A 223 -18.78 18.11 -7.49
C VAL A 223 -20.30 17.96 -7.41
N LEU A 224 -20.88 17.85 -6.20
CA LEU A 224 -22.33 17.76 -5.99
C LEU A 224 -23.12 18.94 -6.57
N THR A 225 -22.56 20.15 -6.52
CA THR A 225 -23.22 21.34 -7.07
C THR A 225 -23.28 21.26 -8.59
N GLU A 226 -22.22 20.80 -9.24
CA GLU A 226 -22.20 20.52 -10.68
C GLU A 226 -23.20 19.42 -11.04
N TYR A 227 -23.27 18.34 -10.25
CA TYR A 227 -24.29 17.29 -10.46
C TYR A 227 -25.72 17.82 -10.35
N ARG A 228 -26.00 18.66 -9.36
CA ARG A 228 -27.33 19.26 -9.18
C ARG A 228 -27.71 20.18 -10.33
N SER A 229 -26.78 20.95 -10.89
CA SER A 229 -27.08 21.77 -12.07
C SER A 229 -27.33 20.90 -13.30
N LEU A 230 -26.57 19.80 -13.47
CA LEU A 230 -26.74 18.87 -14.59
C LEU A 230 -28.02 18.04 -14.49
N MET A 231 -28.49 17.71 -13.28
CA MET A 231 -29.80 17.06 -13.08
C MET A 231 -30.97 17.86 -13.65
N ASN A 232 -30.84 19.20 -13.68
CA ASN A 232 -31.85 20.07 -14.28
C ASN A 232 -31.78 20.10 -15.82
N THR A 233 -30.78 19.46 -16.42
CA THR A 233 -30.61 19.32 -17.88
C THR A 233 -30.78 17.85 -18.30
N LYS A 234 -31.88 17.52 -18.99
CA LYS A 234 -32.42 16.16 -19.23
C LYS A 234 -31.53 15.12 -19.99
N GLY A 235 -30.21 15.28 -20.11
CA GLY A 235 -29.38 14.35 -20.90
C GLY A 235 -28.00 13.97 -20.34
N ARG A 236 -27.42 14.70 -19.39
CA ARG A 236 -26.01 14.50 -18.96
C ARG A 236 -25.82 13.73 -17.66
N VAL A 237 -26.92 13.33 -17.01
CA VAL A 237 -26.88 12.63 -15.72
C VAL A 237 -26.39 11.18 -15.87
N ASN A 238 -26.76 10.51 -16.97
CA ASN A 238 -26.39 9.12 -17.21
C ASN A 238 -24.88 8.94 -17.39
N ASP A 239 -24.21 9.88 -18.07
CA ASP A 239 -22.76 9.85 -18.33
C ASP A 239 -21.94 9.91 -17.04
N LEU A 240 -22.52 10.50 -15.99
CA LEU A 240 -21.85 10.80 -14.74
C LEU A 240 -22.35 9.94 -13.57
N TRP A 241 -23.19 8.94 -13.86
CA TRP A 241 -23.82 8.08 -12.85
C TRP A 241 -22.83 7.26 -12.02
N GLN A 242 -21.71 6.84 -12.61
CA GLN A 242 -20.70 6.06 -11.88
C GLN A 242 -19.99 6.89 -10.80
N GLU A 243 -19.61 8.11 -11.13
CA GLU A 243 -19.05 9.06 -10.16
C GLU A 243 -20.07 9.39 -9.06
N TYR A 244 -21.34 9.54 -9.43
CA TYR A 244 -22.41 9.74 -8.46
C TYR A 244 -22.52 8.60 -7.43
N ARG A 245 -22.47 7.34 -7.89
CA ARG A 245 -22.43 6.16 -7.00
C ARG A 245 -21.21 6.16 -6.08
N LEU A 246 -20.05 6.58 -6.58
CA LEU A 246 -18.85 6.73 -5.74
C LEU A 246 -19.07 7.77 -4.64
N ILE A 247 -19.64 8.93 -4.98
CA ILE A 247 -19.95 9.99 -4.00
C ILE A 247 -20.88 9.48 -2.90
N GLN A 248 -21.95 8.77 -3.27
CA GLN A 248 -22.86 8.15 -2.30
C GLN A 248 -22.13 7.15 -1.40
N SER A 249 -21.31 6.28 -1.97
CA SER A 249 -20.54 5.28 -1.22
C SER A 249 -19.55 5.94 -0.25
N ILE A 250 -18.84 6.98 -0.68
CA ILE A 250 -17.91 7.73 0.18
C ILE A 250 -18.66 8.36 1.35
N ALA A 251 -19.81 9.00 1.09
CA ALA A 251 -20.62 9.64 2.13
C ALA A 251 -21.13 8.63 3.17
N GLN A 252 -21.68 7.51 2.70
CA GLN A 252 -22.15 6.41 3.55
C GLN A 252 -21.02 5.82 4.41
N ASN A 253 -19.85 5.56 3.81
CA ASN A 253 -18.68 5.02 4.51
C ASN A 253 -18.16 5.95 5.62
N ASN A 254 -18.47 7.24 5.55
CA ASN A 254 -18.10 8.26 6.52
C ASN A 254 -19.27 8.75 7.39
N GLY A 255 -20.40 8.03 7.38
CA GLY A 255 -21.55 8.32 8.25
C GLY A 255 -22.31 9.61 7.91
N VAL A 256 -22.10 10.17 6.71
CA VAL A 256 -22.79 11.38 6.26
C VAL A 256 -23.96 10.98 5.37
N ARG A 257 -25.18 11.35 5.78
CA ARG A 257 -26.35 11.29 4.89
C ARG A 257 -26.32 12.54 4.01
N LEU A 258 -26.02 12.36 2.73
CA LEU A 258 -26.23 13.43 1.77
C LEU A 258 -27.72 13.44 1.40
N SER A 259 -28.38 14.59 1.58
CA SER A 259 -29.70 14.85 0.99
C SER A 259 -29.50 15.04 -0.50
N ILE A 260 -29.41 13.93 -1.22
CA ILE A 260 -29.38 13.91 -2.67
C ILE A 260 -30.64 13.18 -3.09
N PRO A 261 -31.42 13.71 -4.04
CA PRO A 261 -32.56 12.98 -4.58
C PRO A 261 -32.10 11.57 -4.95
N ASP A 262 -32.85 10.57 -4.47
CA ASP A 262 -32.87 9.30 -5.16
C ASP A 262 -33.30 9.63 -6.57
N ILE A 263 -32.34 9.62 -7.50
CA ILE A 263 -32.66 9.55 -8.91
C ILE A 263 -33.25 8.14 -9.03
N GLY A 264 -34.55 8.03 -8.75
CA GLY A 264 -35.31 6.86 -9.06
C GLY A 264 -34.96 6.54 -10.50
N LEU A 265 -34.41 5.35 -10.72
CA LEU A 265 -34.37 4.72 -12.04
C LEU A 265 -35.81 4.41 -12.48
N GLU A 266 -36.73 5.36 -12.32
CA GLU A 266 -38.05 5.29 -12.91
C GLU A 266 -37.86 5.62 -14.39
N ARG A 267 -37.83 4.52 -15.15
CA ARG A 267 -38.19 4.44 -16.56
C ARG A 267 -37.14 4.99 -17.53
N PHE A 268 -36.15 4.15 -17.81
CA PHE A 268 -35.80 3.79 -19.18
C PHE A 268 -35.64 2.27 -19.28
#